data_AF-A0A077ZZN0-F1
#
_entry.id   AF-A0A077ZZN0-F1
#
_cell.length_a   1.000
_cell.length_b   1.000
_cell.length_c   1.000
_cell.angle_alpha   90.00
_cell.angle_beta   90.00
_cell.angle_gamma   90.00
#
_symmetry.space_group_name_H-M   'P 1'
#
loop_
_entity.id
_entity.type
_entity.pdbx_description
1 polymer ?
#
loop_
_entity_poly.entity_id
_entity_poly.type
_entity_poly.pdbx_seq_one_letter_code
_entity_poly.pdbx_strand_id
1 'polypeptide(L)'
;MMLMIQPRPSEFQESEKSFSVGKNGYISIDFTPMIKPQENSPYVADIQNRKNIIVTMKSVGDILDLDSRSQFDSEKDSEGFFIQYQGQNEDDPIKVLRMNKIPGEQYKFSYCEVGDDEQVGNVTSMDLTYGEVRNIQILIEYSVPLLLGWHCIYNPSVIQESSTEY
;
A
#
# COMPACT_ATOMS: atom_id res chain seq x y z
N MET A 1 0.99 3.99 17.33
CA MET A 1 1.31 3.95 15.89
C MET A 1 0.05 4.28 15.13
N MET A 2 0.15 4.93 13.99
CA MET A 2 -0.96 5.18 13.06
C MET A 2 -0.59 4.58 11.70
N LEU A 3 -1.53 3.87 11.08
CA LEU A 3 -1.40 3.33 9.73
C LEU A 3 -2.26 4.15 8.79
N MET A 4 -1.68 4.62 7.69
CA MET A 4 -2.40 5.35 6.65
C MET A 4 -2.15 4.68 5.30
N ILE A 5 -3.23 4.42 4.57
CA ILE A 5 -3.19 3.71 3.29
C ILE A 5 -3.84 4.60 2.25
N GLN A 6 -3.09 4.94 1.21
CA GLN A 6 -3.52 5.89 0.19
C GLN A 6 -3.32 5.33 -1.21
N PRO A 7 -4.39 5.14 -2.00
CA PRO A 7 -4.22 4.90 -3.43
C PRO A 7 -3.70 6.15 -4.13
N ARG A 8 -2.74 5.95 -5.02
CA ARG A 8 -2.19 6.97 -5.91
C ARG A 8 -2.55 6.57 -7.33
N PRO A 9 -3.43 7.32 -8.04
CA PRO A 9 -3.94 6.92 -9.33
C PRO A 9 -2.84 6.86 -10.39
N SER A 10 -3.13 6.20 -11.51
CA SER A 10 -2.24 6.19 -12.67
C SER A 10 -2.00 7.59 -13.22
N GLU A 11 -0.80 7.82 -13.73
CA GLU A 11 -0.46 9.01 -14.50
C GLU A 11 -0.62 8.71 -15.99
N PHE A 12 -1.14 9.67 -16.72
CA PHE A 12 -1.41 9.54 -18.14
C PHE A 12 -0.50 10.42 -18.97
N GLN A 13 -0.20 9.96 -20.17
CA GLN A 13 0.55 10.69 -21.17
C GLN A 13 -0.34 10.94 -22.39
N GLU A 14 -0.41 12.20 -22.79
CA GLU A 14 -1.05 12.62 -24.02
C GLU A 14 -0.03 12.64 -25.16
N SER A 15 -0.48 12.18 -26.33
CA SER A 15 0.22 12.28 -27.61
C SER A 15 -0.74 12.89 -28.63
N GLU A 16 -0.23 13.35 -29.78
CA GLU A 16 -1.03 14.07 -30.80
C GLU A 16 -2.35 13.39 -31.20
N LYS A 17 -2.47 12.07 -31.04
CA LYS A 17 -3.66 11.30 -31.44
C LYS A 17 -4.13 10.27 -30.42
N SER A 18 -3.53 10.21 -29.23
CA SER A 18 -3.91 9.20 -28.24
C SER A 18 -3.58 9.60 -26.82
N PHE A 19 -4.35 9.05 -25.89
CA PHE A 19 -4.11 9.13 -24.46
C PHE A 19 -3.75 7.73 -23.96
N SER A 20 -2.67 7.61 -23.21
CA SER A 20 -2.18 6.32 -22.72
C SER A 20 -1.75 6.41 -21.26
N VAL A 21 -1.74 5.27 -20.57
CA VAL A 21 -1.21 5.20 -19.20
C VAL A 21 0.32 5.26 -19.29
N GLY A 22 0.91 6.37 -18.84
CA GLY A 22 2.37 6.54 -18.81
C GLY A 22 3.00 5.84 -17.61
N LYS A 23 2.28 5.80 -16.48
CA LYS A 23 2.72 5.13 -15.25
C LYS A 23 1.52 4.60 -14.49
N ASN A 24 1.58 3.31 -14.13
CA ASN A 24 0.56 2.72 -13.26
C ASN A 24 0.57 3.41 -11.89
N GLY A 25 -0.61 3.51 -11.30
CA GLY A 25 -0.78 3.91 -9.91
C GLY A 25 -0.21 2.87 -8.95
N TYR A 26 -0.23 3.22 -7.67
CA TYR A 26 0.27 2.37 -6.59
C TYR A 26 -0.48 2.66 -5.28
N ILE A 27 -0.30 1.80 -4.29
CA ILE A 27 -0.78 2.05 -2.92
C ILE A 27 0.40 2.52 -2.07
N SER A 28 0.23 3.62 -1.35
CA SER A 28 1.18 4.13 -0.37
C SER A 28 0.75 3.70 1.02
N ILE A 29 1.63 3.05 1.77
CA ILE A 29 1.37 2.62 3.15
C ILE A 29 2.34 3.35 4.07
N ASP A 30 1.79 4.14 4.99
CA ASP A 30 2.51 4.98 5.93
C ASP A 30 2.34 4.47 7.36
N PHE A 31 3.46 4.20 8.04
CA PHE A 31 3.54 3.92 9.46
C PHE A 31 4.04 5.17 10.19
N THR A 32 3.17 5.80 10.97
CA THR A 32 3.50 7.04 11.69
C THR A 32 3.51 6.79 13.21
N PRO A 33 4.67 6.96 13.89
CA PRO A 33 4.71 6.85 15.35
C PRO A 33 3.79 7.87 16.01
N MET A 34 3.22 7.51 17.16
CA MET A 34 2.41 8.43 17.98
C MET A 34 3.20 8.75 19.23
N ILE A 35 3.49 10.03 19.45
CA ILE A 35 4.17 10.52 20.64
C ILE A 35 3.10 10.93 21.65
N LYS A 36 3.24 10.44 22.88
CA LYS A 36 2.50 10.99 24.01
C LYS A 36 3.26 12.22 24.50
N PRO A 37 2.70 13.44 24.40
CA PRO A 37 3.35 14.58 25.02
C PRO A 37 3.22 14.47 26.55
N GLN A 38 3.95 15.31 27.29
CA GLN A 38 3.88 15.36 28.76
C GLN A 38 2.44 15.54 29.26
N GLU A 39 2.21 15.18 30.54
CA GLU A 39 0.91 14.95 31.19
C GLU A 39 -0.26 15.81 30.65
N ASN A 40 -1.38 15.14 30.35
CA ASN A 40 -2.67 15.69 29.87
C ASN A 40 -2.73 16.26 28.43
N SER A 41 -1.75 15.99 27.59
CA SER A 41 -1.85 16.33 26.16
C SER A 41 -2.35 15.16 25.29
N PRO A 42 -3.07 15.43 24.19
CA PRO A 42 -3.46 14.39 23.24
C PRO A 42 -2.23 13.80 22.55
N TYR A 43 -2.32 12.54 22.11
CA TYR A 43 -1.28 11.94 21.27
C TYR A 43 -1.09 12.75 19.98
N VAL A 44 0.16 13.01 19.62
CA VAL A 44 0.52 13.71 18.38
C VAL A 44 1.25 12.75 17.46
N ALA A 45 0.91 12.81 16.17
CA ALA A 45 1.58 12.02 15.14
C ALA A 45 2.98 12.58 14.85
N ASP A 46 3.99 11.73 14.93
CA ASP A 46 5.38 12.09 14.60
C ASP A 46 5.63 11.92 13.09
N ILE A 47 5.25 12.95 12.34
CA ILE A 47 5.36 12.96 10.87
C ILE A 47 6.83 12.86 10.41
N GLN A 48 7.78 13.33 11.21
CA GLN A 48 9.20 13.32 10.84
C GLN A 48 9.78 11.89 10.84
N ASN A 49 9.30 11.04 11.75
CA ASN A 49 9.71 9.64 11.84
C ASN A 49 8.75 8.69 11.11
N ARG A 50 7.88 9.22 10.24
CA ARG A 50 6.98 8.41 9.41
C ARG A 50 7.78 7.53 8.46
N LYS A 51 7.41 6.25 8.39
CA LYS A 51 7.95 5.27 7.45
C LYS A 51 6.93 4.99 6.36
N ASN A 52 7.39 4.92 5.12
CA ASN A 52 6.52 4.76 3.95
C ASN A 52 7.05 3.65 3.05
N ILE A 53 6.16 2.77 2.61
CA ILE A 53 6.41 1.79 1.56
C ILE A 53 5.38 1.91 0.44
N ILE A 54 5.84 1.69 -0.80
CA ILE A 54 5.02 1.66 -2.00
C ILE A 54 4.69 0.21 -2.35
N VAL A 55 3.40 -0.07 -2.52
CA VAL A 55 2.89 -1.35 -3.03
C VAL A 55 2.46 -1.12 -4.47
N THR A 56 3.20 -1.71 -5.39
CA THR A 56 2.95 -1.57 -6.83
C THR A 56 1.84 -2.51 -7.28
N MET A 57 1.34 -2.33 -8.49
CA MET A 57 0.40 -3.27 -9.10
C MET A 57 0.94 -4.71 -9.23
N LYS A 58 2.26 -4.91 -9.16
CA LYS A 58 2.84 -6.26 -9.16
C LYS A 58 2.65 -6.99 -7.84
N SER A 59 2.65 -6.26 -6.73
CA SER A 59 2.59 -6.81 -5.36
C SER A 59 1.28 -6.55 -4.65
N VAL A 60 0.34 -5.85 -5.30
CA VAL A 60 -1.00 -5.61 -4.74
C VAL A 60 -1.77 -6.91 -4.50
N GLY A 61 -1.55 -7.92 -5.35
CA GLY A 61 -2.12 -9.25 -5.23
C GLY A 61 -1.76 -9.91 -3.89
N ASP A 62 -0.52 -9.73 -3.42
CA ASP A 62 -0.04 -10.32 -2.17
C ASP A 62 -0.86 -9.84 -0.94
N ILE A 63 -1.39 -8.61 -0.97
CA ILE A 63 -2.29 -8.10 0.08
C ILE A 63 -3.71 -8.65 -0.08
N LEU A 64 -4.18 -8.76 -1.32
CA LEU A 64 -5.51 -9.27 -1.64
C LEU A 64 -5.63 -10.77 -1.35
N ASP A 65 -4.53 -11.52 -1.47
CA ASP A 65 -4.45 -12.95 -1.24
C ASP A 65 -4.27 -13.33 0.25
N LEU A 66 -4.12 -12.34 1.15
CA LEU A 66 -4.07 -12.62 2.59
C LEU A 66 -5.37 -13.31 3.03
N ASP A 67 -5.25 -14.55 3.50
CA ASP A 67 -6.39 -15.32 4.00
C ASP A 67 -6.78 -14.83 5.40
N SER A 68 -7.68 -13.85 5.40
CA SER A 68 -8.22 -13.27 6.62
C SER A 68 -9.22 -14.18 7.33
N ARG A 69 -9.73 -15.26 6.70
CA ARG A 69 -10.85 -16.05 7.24
C ARG A 69 -10.46 -17.36 7.89
N SER A 70 -9.37 -17.98 7.47
CA SER A 70 -8.91 -19.21 8.13
C SER A 70 -8.47 -18.94 9.57
N GLN A 71 -8.37 -19.99 10.37
CA GLN A 71 -7.70 -19.88 11.67
C GLN A 71 -6.17 -19.81 11.48
N PHE A 72 -5.47 -19.32 12.50
CA PHE A 72 -4.01 -19.30 12.52
C PHE A 72 -3.45 -20.73 12.50
N ASP A 73 -2.49 -20.98 11.60
CA ASP A 73 -1.72 -22.21 11.46
C ASP A 73 -0.23 -21.87 11.56
N SER A 74 0.41 -22.26 12.66
CA SER A 74 1.81 -21.91 12.93
C SER A 74 2.79 -22.41 11.88
N GLU A 75 2.49 -23.51 11.17
CA GLU A 75 3.39 -24.03 10.13
C GLU A 75 3.33 -23.16 8.87
N LYS A 76 2.12 -22.73 8.48
CA LYS A 76 1.91 -21.94 7.25
C LYS A 76 2.12 -20.44 7.45
N ASP A 77 1.76 -19.91 8.61
CA ASP A 77 1.70 -18.46 8.85
C ASP A 77 3.01 -17.87 9.40
N SER A 78 3.97 -18.73 9.78
CA SER A 78 5.23 -18.32 10.41
C SER A 78 6.11 -17.46 9.50
N GLU A 79 6.12 -17.72 8.20
CA GLU A 79 6.89 -16.94 7.22
C GLU A 79 6.18 -15.62 6.93
N GLY A 80 4.87 -15.69 6.64
CA GLY A 80 4.04 -14.56 6.22
C GLY A 80 4.32 -14.11 4.80
N PHE A 81 3.67 -13.03 4.39
CA PHE A 81 3.82 -12.44 3.07
C PHE A 81 4.79 -11.26 3.13
N PHE A 82 5.58 -11.09 2.07
CA PHE A 82 6.59 -10.04 2.00
C PHE A 82 6.39 -9.22 0.73
N ILE A 83 6.32 -7.91 0.90
CA ILE A 83 6.36 -6.95 -0.21
C ILE A 83 7.65 -6.17 -0.07
N GLN A 84 8.44 -6.15 -1.15
CA GLN A 84 9.66 -5.39 -1.21
C GLN A 84 9.51 -4.22 -2.19
N TYR A 85 10.10 -3.09 -1.84
CA TYR A 85 10.17 -1.91 -2.69
C TYR A 85 11.52 -1.23 -2.50
N GLN A 86 12.24 -1.05 -3.60
CA GLN A 86 13.43 -0.20 -3.66
C GLN A 86 13.10 1.03 -4.51
N GLY A 87 13.65 2.18 -4.11
CA GLY A 87 13.51 3.42 -4.85
C GLY A 87 14.20 3.37 -6.22
N GLN A 88 14.19 4.51 -6.92
CA GLN A 88 14.90 4.62 -8.20
C GLN A 88 16.41 4.80 -8.02
N ASN A 89 16.85 5.30 -6.87
CA ASN A 89 18.26 5.42 -6.55
C ASN A 89 18.76 4.08 -6.02
N GLU A 90 19.91 3.61 -6.52
CA GLU A 90 20.50 2.35 -6.06
C GLU A 90 20.88 2.40 -4.58
N ASP A 91 21.26 3.59 -4.08
CA ASP A 91 21.60 3.83 -2.68
C ASP A 91 20.38 3.88 -1.73
N ASP A 92 19.14 3.84 -2.27
CA ASP A 92 17.95 3.79 -1.42
C ASP A 92 17.83 2.40 -0.77
N PRO A 93 17.59 2.31 0.55
CA PRO A 93 17.45 1.03 1.22
C PRO A 93 16.24 0.26 0.68
N ILE A 94 16.34 -1.07 0.68
CA ILE A 94 15.22 -1.95 0.33
C ILE A 94 14.21 -1.89 1.47
N LYS A 95 13.00 -1.43 1.16
CA LYS A 95 11.90 -1.38 2.11
C LYS A 95 11.13 -2.68 2.05
N VAL A 96 10.86 -3.28 3.20
CA VAL A 96 10.14 -4.54 3.32
C VAL A 96 8.90 -4.35 4.18
N LEU A 97 7.74 -4.71 3.65
CA LEU A 97 6.52 -4.90 4.41
C LEU A 97 6.29 -6.40 4.58
N ARG A 98 6.35 -6.86 5.82
CA ARG A 98 6.02 -8.21 6.23
C ARG A 98 4.62 -8.25 6.84
N MET A 99 3.79 -9.18 6.39
CA MET A 99 2.41 -9.36 6.83
C MET A 99 2.26 -10.80 7.33
N ASN A 100 2.23 -10.96 8.65
CA ASN A 100 2.09 -12.27 9.28
C ASN A 100 0.71 -12.39 9.91
N LYS A 101 0.08 -13.54 9.75
CA LYS A 101 -1.05 -13.89 10.61
C LYS A 101 -0.51 -14.24 12.00
N ILE A 102 -1.21 -13.81 13.03
CA ILE A 102 -0.85 -14.08 14.44
C ILE A 102 -2.06 -14.72 15.16
N PRO A 103 -1.85 -15.37 16.31
CA PRO A 103 -2.94 -16.00 17.06
C PRO A 103 -4.11 -15.05 17.33
N GLY A 104 -5.35 -15.56 17.21
CA GLY A 104 -6.57 -14.78 17.40
C GLY A 104 -7.13 -14.10 16.16
N GLU A 105 -6.84 -14.64 14.95
CA GLU A 105 -7.33 -14.12 13.66
C GLU A 105 -6.91 -12.66 13.39
N GLN A 106 -5.72 -12.31 13.89
CA GLN A 106 -5.11 -11.00 13.71
C GLN A 106 -3.95 -11.10 12.71
N TYR A 107 -3.50 -9.94 12.25
CA TYR A 107 -2.33 -9.80 11.41
C TYR A 107 -1.35 -8.82 12.03
N LYS A 108 -0.07 -9.06 11.86
CA LYS A 108 0.99 -8.12 12.18
C LYS A 108 1.60 -7.60 10.90
N PHE A 109 1.47 -6.30 10.69
CA PHE A 109 2.12 -5.59 9.59
C PHE A 109 3.41 -4.97 10.12
N SER A 110 4.55 -5.38 9.59
CA SER A 110 5.87 -4.93 10.00
C SER A 110 6.60 -4.30 8.83
N TYR A 111 7.10 -3.10 9.03
CA TYR A 111 7.99 -2.41 8.10
C TYR A 111 9.43 -2.51 8.61
N CYS A 112 10.38 -2.76 7.71
CA CYS A 112 11.80 -2.54 7.95
C CYS A 112 12.51 -2.05 6.69
N GLU A 113 13.71 -1.50 6.91
CA GLU A 113 14.63 -1.10 5.85
C GLU A 113 15.86 -2.01 5.91
N VAL A 114 16.26 -2.54 4.76
CA VAL A 114 17.48 -3.35 4.60
C VAL A 114 18.47 -2.51 3.80
N GLY A 115 19.58 -2.14 4.44
CA GLY A 115 20.67 -1.42 3.78
C GLY A 115 21.64 -2.36 3.05
N ASP A 116 22.64 -1.78 2.40
CA ASP A 116 23.61 -2.49 1.55
C ASP A 116 24.39 -3.59 2.28
N ASP A 117 24.66 -3.40 3.58
CA ASP A 117 25.36 -4.38 4.43
C ASP A 117 24.43 -5.46 5.00
N GLU A 118 23.24 -5.66 4.39
CA GLU A 118 22.14 -6.52 4.88
C GLU A 118 21.66 -6.16 6.31
N GLN A 119 22.04 -5.00 6.82
CA GLN A 119 21.62 -4.55 8.14
C GLN A 119 20.15 -4.14 8.11
N VAL A 120 19.36 -4.76 8.99
CA VAL A 120 17.95 -4.44 9.17
C VAL A 120 17.82 -3.28 10.16
N GLY A 121 17.33 -2.15 9.66
CA GLY A 121 17.08 -0.94 10.41
C GLY A 121 15.62 -0.49 10.34
N ASN A 122 15.30 0.57 11.08
CA ASN A 122 14.01 1.29 10.98
C ASN A 122 12.78 0.38 11.10
N VAL A 123 12.84 -0.57 12.04
CA VAL A 123 11.77 -1.55 12.26
C VAL A 123 10.59 -0.90 12.99
N THR A 124 9.41 -1.00 12.41
CA THR A 124 8.15 -0.62 13.05
C THR A 124 7.08 -1.64 12.72
N SER A 125 6.11 -1.82 13.62
CA SER A 125 5.02 -2.77 13.38
C SER A 125 3.72 -2.32 14.04
N MET A 126 2.63 -2.86 13.51
CA MET A 126 1.28 -2.68 14.04
C MET A 126 0.53 -4.00 13.91
N ASP A 127 -0.21 -4.34 14.96
CA ASP A 127 -1.17 -5.44 14.93
C ASP A 127 -2.51 -4.91 14.40
N LEU A 128 -3.12 -5.66 13.51
CA LEU A 128 -4.36 -5.37 12.83
C LEU A 128 -5.35 -6.51 13.09
N THR A 129 -6.58 -6.14 13.37
CA THR A 129 -7.69 -7.07 13.45
C THR A 129 -8.07 -7.60 12.07
N TYR A 130 -8.78 -8.73 12.05
CA TYR A 130 -9.45 -9.24 10.86
C TYR A 130 -10.22 -8.16 10.08
N GLY A 131 -11.03 -7.36 10.78
CA GLY A 131 -11.86 -6.34 10.17
C GLY A 131 -11.04 -5.24 9.49
N GLU A 132 -9.92 -4.84 10.10
CA GLU A 132 -9.01 -3.84 9.53
C GLU A 132 -8.34 -4.38 8.27
N VAL A 133 -7.81 -5.61 8.30
CA VAL A 133 -7.21 -6.23 7.10
C VAL A 133 -8.24 -6.35 5.98
N ARG A 134 -9.47 -6.77 6.30
CA ARG A 134 -10.53 -6.89 5.29
C ARG A 134 -10.90 -5.54 4.67
N ASN A 135 -10.97 -4.48 5.47
CA ASN A 135 -11.22 -3.13 4.98
C ASN A 135 -10.08 -2.64 4.06
N ILE A 136 -8.83 -2.96 4.40
CA ILE A 136 -7.67 -2.67 3.55
C ILE A 136 -7.80 -3.39 2.21
N GLN A 137 -8.13 -4.68 2.22
CA GLN A 137 -8.34 -5.45 0.99
C GLN A 137 -9.44 -4.84 0.12
N ILE A 138 -10.58 -4.48 0.71
CA ILE A 138 -11.70 -3.85 -0.01
C ILE A 138 -11.29 -2.50 -0.61
N LEU A 139 -10.59 -1.66 0.15
CA LEU A 139 -10.08 -0.37 -0.33
C LEU A 139 -9.15 -0.57 -1.53
N ILE A 140 -8.24 -1.53 -1.43
CA ILE A 140 -7.28 -1.84 -2.49
C ILE A 140 -8.01 -2.37 -3.73
N GLU A 141 -8.89 -3.36 -3.57
CA GLU A 141 -9.68 -3.96 -4.64
C GLU A 141 -10.51 -2.91 -5.39
N TYR A 142 -11.18 -2.02 -4.65
CA TYR A 142 -11.91 -0.89 -5.22
C TYR A 142 -11.01 0.10 -5.98
N SER A 143 -9.76 0.25 -5.53
CA SER A 143 -8.81 1.18 -6.14
C SER A 143 -8.16 0.63 -7.41
N VAL A 144 -8.11 -0.69 -7.63
CA VAL A 144 -7.39 -1.31 -8.77
C VAL A 144 -7.70 -0.67 -10.13
N PRO A 145 -8.97 -0.42 -10.52
CA PRO A 145 -9.27 0.24 -11.79
C PRO A 145 -8.70 1.66 -11.91
N LEU A 146 -8.57 2.38 -10.79
CA LEU A 146 -7.93 3.70 -10.75
C LEU A 146 -6.42 3.61 -10.93
N LEU A 147 -5.79 2.59 -10.33
CA LEU A 147 -4.35 2.35 -10.42
C LEU A 147 -3.93 1.86 -11.81
N LEU A 148 -4.80 1.14 -12.52
CA LEU A 148 -4.57 0.68 -13.90
C LEU A 148 -4.99 1.70 -14.96
N GLY A 149 -5.58 2.82 -14.57
CA GLY A 149 -6.11 3.81 -15.50
C GLY A 149 -7.36 3.37 -16.25
N TRP A 150 -7.97 2.23 -15.93
CA TRP A 150 -9.17 1.71 -16.61
C TRP A 150 -10.40 2.62 -16.47
N HIS A 151 -10.41 3.46 -15.44
CA HIS A 151 -11.43 4.49 -15.26
C HIS A 151 -11.38 5.59 -16.34
N CYS A 152 -10.31 5.69 -17.13
CA CYS A 152 -10.15 6.76 -18.13
C CYS A 152 -11.24 6.74 -19.21
N ILE A 153 -11.86 5.60 -19.50
CA ILE A 153 -12.98 5.51 -20.44
C ILE A 153 -14.21 6.31 -19.97
N TYR A 154 -14.29 6.64 -18.69
CA TYR A 154 -15.34 7.48 -18.11
C TYR A 154 -14.94 8.96 -18.02
N ASN A 155 -13.73 9.34 -18.45
CA ASN A 155 -13.30 10.73 -18.45
C ASN A 155 -13.91 11.47 -19.66
N PRO A 156 -14.78 12.48 -19.46
CA PRO A 156 -15.46 13.18 -20.55
C PRO A 156 -14.50 13.82 -21.56
N SER A 157 -13.28 14.19 -21.14
CA SER A 157 -12.27 14.79 -22.02
C SER A 157 -11.68 13.82 -23.06
N VAL A 158 -11.87 12.50 -22.88
CA VAL A 158 -11.46 11.47 -23.85
C VAL A 158 -12.66 10.78 -24.52
N ILE A 159 -13.89 11.15 -24.16
CA ILE A 159 -15.11 10.65 -24.79
C ILE A 159 -15.48 11.63 -25.91
N GLN A 160 -15.26 11.22 -27.16
CA GLN A 160 -15.82 11.92 -28.30
C GLN A 160 -17.25 11.43 -28.50
N GLU A 161 -18.24 12.19 -27.99
CA GLU A 161 -19.62 11.94 -28.37
C GLU A 161 -19.73 12.13 -29.88
N SER A 162 -20.00 11.05 -30.60
CA SER A 162 -20.29 11.15 -32.03
C SER A 162 -21.59 11.93 -32.13
N SER A 163 -21.52 13.20 -32.52
CA SER A 163 -22.70 13.94 -32.92
C SER A 163 -23.27 13.25 -34.15
N THR A 164 -24.21 12.32 -33.94
CA THR A 164 -25.12 11.87 -35.00
C THR A 164 -25.96 13.07 -35.41
N GLU A 165 -25.50 13.79 -36.42
CA GLU A 165 -26.33 14.68 -37.21
C GLU A 165 -27.38 13.80 -37.92
N TYR A 166 -28.65 13.96 -37.53
CA TYR A 166 -29.83 13.45 -38.23
C TYR A 166 -30.40 14.55 -39.14
#